data_AF-A0A7S7C0S5-F1
#
_entry.id   AF-A0A7S7C0S5-F1
#
_cell.length_a   1.000
_cell.length_b   1.000
_cell.length_c   1.000
_cell.angle_alpha   90.00
_cell.angle_beta   90.00
_cell.angle_gamma   90.00
#
_symmetry.space_group_name_H-M   'P 1'
#
loop_
_entity.id
_entity.type
_entity.pdbx_description
1 polymer ?
#
loop_
_entity_poly.entity_id
_entity_poly.type
_entity_poly.pdbx_seq_one_letter_code
_entity_poly.pdbx_strand_id
1 'polypeptide(L)'
;MNVSTAELLSWVVKSSYLVAATLFLLGLQRMASPLSARSGIRWAGLGMLIATVATFFLPELHNVPLILAALAIGTGVAWWSAKKVAITDMPQMVALYNGMGGGSAAAIGAVELLRFSFFANRDTAHWSAQAVAELAARQPDTAMVVLAVIGSAIGAVSLSGSIIAWAKLDGRLDRRMTFPGQQAFNLAVAVAVLALAIWAAGSLQPLAIIAFFVVALALGVLMTLPIGGADMPVVISLYNAFTGLAVAFEGYVLGNEALIIAGMMVGAAGILLTRLMAKAMNRPISGVLFSNFGGGGQAQEISGVQKPIEAGDVAAMMAFAERVVIVPGYGMAVAQAQHKIWELAQRLMARGVKVKFAIHPVAGRMPGHMNVLLAEAGVPYDLIADMDDINPEFASTDVSLVIGANDVVNPVAKTDSASPIYGMPILDVVNSRNTVVIKRGKGTGFAGIENALFYADNTRMLYGDGAEAAGALVSELKALDGSGH
;
A
#
# COMPACT_ATOMS: atom_id res chain seq x y z
N MET A 1 0.03 51.25 -10.73
CA MET A 1 1.02 50.18 -10.97
C MET A 1 0.57 49.44 -12.22
N ASN A 2 1.34 49.52 -13.31
CA ASN A 2 1.04 48.76 -14.53
C ASN A 2 1.60 47.36 -14.37
N VAL A 3 0.78 46.42 -13.88
CA VAL A 3 1.16 45.01 -13.79
C VAL A 3 1.15 44.43 -15.21
N SER A 4 2.25 43.80 -15.61
CA SER A 4 2.32 43.15 -16.93
C SER A 4 1.41 41.91 -16.97
N THR A 5 1.00 41.49 -18.16
CA THR A 5 0.20 40.26 -18.34
C THR A 5 0.95 39.02 -17.83
N ALA A 6 2.27 38.95 -18.03
CA ALA A 6 3.11 37.86 -17.55
C ALA A 6 3.18 37.80 -16.02
N GLU A 7 3.30 38.96 -15.35
CA GLU A 7 3.22 39.03 -13.90
C GLU A 7 1.84 38.60 -13.42
N LEU A 8 0.76 39.10 -14.01
CA LEU A 8 -0.60 38.73 -13.61
C LEU A 8 -0.84 37.22 -13.75
N LEU A 9 -0.37 36.59 -14.84
CA LEU A 9 -0.45 35.14 -15.03
C LEU A 9 0.35 34.39 -13.97
N SER A 10 1.58 34.83 -13.65
CA SER A 10 2.40 34.24 -12.58
C SER A 10 1.70 34.27 -11.22
N TRP A 11 1.06 35.40 -10.88
CA TRP A 11 0.27 35.52 -9.65
C TRP A 11 -0.94 34.58 -9.62
N VAL A 12 -1.65 34.44 -10.75
CA VAL A 12 -2.77 33.51 -10.89
C VAL A 12 -2.30 32.07 -10.71
N VAL A 13 -1.17 31.68 -11.32
CA VAL A 13 -0.61 30.33 -11.21
C VAL A 13 -0.23 30.02 -9.76
N LYS A 14 0.54 30.89 -9.10
CA LYS A 14 0.97 30.69 -7.70
C LYS A 14 -0.22 30.63 -6.74
N SER A 15 -1.21 31.50 -6.94
CA SER A 15 -2.45 31.48 -6.15
C SER A 15 -3.24 30.19 -6.36
N SER A 16 -3.30 29.69 -7.60
CA SER A 16 -3.93 28.41 -7.94
C SER A 16 -3.21 27.22 -7.29
N TYR A 17 -1.88 27.24 -7.22
CA TYR A 17 -1.09 26.25 -6.49
C TYR A 17 -1.37 26.24 -5.00
N LEU A 18 -1.51 27.41 -4.37
CA LEU A 18 -1.90 27.52 -2.97
C LEU A 18 -3.31 26.96 -2.71
N VAL A 19 -4.26 27.26 -3.59
CA VAL A 19 -5.62 26.70 -3.53
C VAL A 19 -5.57 25.17 -3.69
N ALA A 20 -4.84 24.65 -4.69
CA ALA A 20 -4.68 23.22 -4.90
C ALA A 20 -4.05 22.52 -3.68
N ALA A 21 -2.99 23.09 -3.11
CA ALA A 21 -2.34 22.59 -1.91
C ALA A 21 -3.30 22.52 -0.71
N THR A 22 -4.13 23.56 -0.54
CA THR A 22 -5.17 23.60 0.50
C THR A 22 -6.23 22.52 0.26
N LEU A 23 -6.65 22.31 -0.98
CA LEU A 23 -7.60 21.24 -1.33
C LEU A 23 -7.01 19.84 -1.11
N PHE A 24 -5.71 19.64 -1.35
CA PHE A 24 -5.03 18.38 -1.02
C PHE A 24 -5.03 18.12 0.50
N LEU A 25 -4.73 19.14 1.32
CA LEU A 25 -4.76 19.05 2.78
C LEU A 25 -6.16 18.67 3.29
N LEU A 26 -7.17 19.42 2.87
CA LEU A 26 -8.56 19.17 3.26
C LEU A 26 -9.06 17.82 2.72
N GLY A 27 -8.64 17.45 1.52
CA GLY A 27 -8.93 16.15 0.93
C GLY A 27 -8.40 15.01 1.78
N LEU A 28 -7.11 15.08 2.17
CA LEU A 28 -6.47 14.06 3.02
C LEU A 28 -7.13 13.97 4.40
N GLN A 29 -7.41 15.10 5.03
CA GLN A 29 -8.09 15.13 6.33
C GLN A 29 -9.47 14.46 6.26
N ARG A 30 -10.23 14.72 5.19
CA ARG A 30 -11.55 14.12 4.99
C ARG A 30 -11.47 12.63 4.63
N MET A 31 -10.37 12.16 4.05
CA MET A 31 -10.16 10.73 3.78
C MET A 31 -9.86 9.91 5.05
N ALA A 32 -9.47 10.56 6.15
CA ALA A 32 -9.21 9.87 7.42
C ALA A 32 -10.49 9.39 8.14
N SER A 33 -11.69 9.85 7.73
CA SER A 33 -12.97 9.40 8.29
C SER A 33 -13.83 8.70 7.23
N PRO A 34 -14.45 7.53 7.55
CA PRO A 34 -15.34 6.82 6.62
C PRO A 34 -16.48 7.68 6.07
N LEU A 35 -17.08 8.54 6.90
CA LEU A 35 -18.22 9.39 6.53
C LEU A 35 -17.84 10.43 5.47
N SER A 36 -16.64 11.00 5.55
CA SER A 36 -16.19 12.05 4.63
C SER A 36 -15.28 11.53 3.50
N ALA A 37 -14.86 10.26 3.52
CA ALA A 37 -13.86 9.72 2.61
C ALA A 37 -14.19 9.95 1.12
N ARG A 38 -15.45 9.70 0.72
CA ARG A 38 -15.92 9.94 -0.66
C ARG A 38 -15.81 11.40 -1.09
N SER A 39 -16.07 12.33 -0.17
CA SER A 39 -15.89 13.75 -0.45
C SER A 39 -14.41 14.13 -0.45
N GLY A 40 -13.59 13.57 0.44
CA GLY A 40 -12.16 13.88 0.52
C GLY A 40 -11.41 13.64 -0.79
N ILE A 41 -11.64 12.49 -1.44
CA ILE A 41 -11.01 12.21 -2.75
C ILE A 41 -11.46 13.17 -3.86
N ARG A 42 -12.69 13.69 -3.80
CA ARG A 42 -13.18 14.70 -4.76
C ARG A 42 -12.50 16.05 -4.57
N TRP A 43 -12.24 16.46 -3.32
CA TRP A 43 -11.50 17.69 -3.01
C TRP A 43 -10.07 17.60 -3.53
N ALA A 44 -9.38 16.48 -3.29
CA ALA A 44 -8.06 16.23 -3.83
C ALA A 44 -8.07 16.22 -5.37
N GLY A 45 -9.06 15.58 -6.00
CA GLY A 45 -9.20 15.57 -7.46
C GLY A 45 -9.40 16.96 -8.07
N LEU A 46 -10.19 17.82 -7.42
CA LEU A 46 -10.35 19.22 -7.84
C LEU A 46 -9.04 20.00 -7.70
N GLY A 47 -8.29 19.79 -6.61
CA GLY A 47 -6.96 20.38 -6.43
C GLY A 47 -6.00 20.00 -7.56
N MET A 48 -5.98 18.72 -7.96
CA MET A 48 -5.16 18.25 -9.08
C MET A 48 -5.55 18.90 -10.40
N LEU A 49 -6.86 19.03 -10.67
CA LEU A 49 -7.36 19.70 -11.87
C LEU A 49 -6.92 21.18 -11.91
N ILE A 50 -7.09 21.90 -10.81
CA ILE A 50 -6.70 23.32 -10.68
C ILE A 50 -5.19 23.47 -10.90
N ALA A 51 -4.36 22.68 -10.23
CA ALA A 51 -2.91 22.74 -10.38
C ALA A 51 -2.49 22.46 -11.82
N THR A 52 -3.03 21.41 -12.44
CA THR A 52 -2.69 21.01 -13.82
C THR A 52 -3.07 22.09 -14.82
N VAL A 53 -4.29 22.63 -14.72
CA VAL A 53 -4.77 23.70 -15.61
C VAL A 53 -3.97 24.98 -15.40
N ALA A 54 -3.65 25.34 -14.16
CA ALA A 54 -2.83 26.52 -13.85
C ALA A 54 -1.44 26.45 -14.51
N THR A 55 -0.79 25.28 -14.52
CA THR A 55 0.53 25.09 -15.14
C THR A 55 0.55 25.46 -16.63
N PHE A 56 -0.57 25.34 -17.36
CA PHE A 56 -0.67 25.75 -18.76
C PHE A 56 -0.54 27.26 -19.00
N PHE A 57 -0.67 28.06 -17.94
CA PHE A 57 -0.56 29.52 -17.97
C PHE A 57 0.82 30.03 -17.54
N LEU A 58 1.81 29.14 -17.36
CA LEU A 58 3.18 29.55 -17.08
C LEU A 58 3.76 30.35 -18.27
N PRO A 59 4.42 31.52 -18.04
CA PRO A 59 4.86 32.43 -19.10
C PRO A 59 5.85 31.85 -20.13
N GLU A 60 6.45 30.68 -19.87
CA GLU A 60 7.47 30.05 -20.72
C GLU A 60 7.15 28.59 -21.04
N LEU A 61 5.87 28.22 -21.05
CA LEU A 61 5.48 26.85 -21.38
C LEU A 61 5.61 26.58 -22.89
N HIS A 62 6.51 25.67 -23.25
CA HIS A 62 6.74 25.23 -24.62
C HIS A 62 6.21 23.80 -24.84
N ASN A 63 6.17 23.34 -26.09
CA ASN A 63 5.81 21.96 -26.45
C ASN A 63 4.40 21.52 -26.01
N VAL A 64 3.44 22.45 -25.96
CA VAL A 64 2.06 22.19 -25.53
C VAL A 64 1.42 20.96 -26.22
N PRO A 65 1.58 20.72 -27.54
CA PRO A 65 1.05 19.52 -28.17
C PRO A 65 1.60 18.21 -27.60
N LEU A 66 2.91 18.16 -27.28
CA LEU A 66 3.54 16.99 -26.66
C LEU A 66 3.06 16.79 -25.22
N ILE A 67 2.89 17.87 -24.46
CA ILE A 67 2.35 17.83 -23.09
C ILE A 67 0.92 17.26 -23.11
N LEU A 68 0.06 17.76 -24.00
CA LEU A 68 -1.32 17.29 -24.13
C LEU A 68 -1.38 15.83 -24.59
N ALA A 69 -0.50 15.40 -25.51
CA ALA A 69 -0.42 14.01 -25.92
C ALA A 69 0.03 13.08 -24.78
N ALA A 70 1.05 13.48 -24.01
CA ALA A 70 1.52 12.72 -22.86
C ALA A 70 0.45 12.62 -21.77
N LEU A 71 -0.27 13.71 -21.47
CA LEU A 71 -1.41 13.71 -20.54
C LEU A 71 -2.53 12.78 -21.02
N ALA A 72 -2.91 12.87 -22.29
CA ALA A 72 -3.96 12.02 -22.86
C ALA A 72 -3.61 10.52 -22.77
N ILE A 73 -2.37 10.15 -23.12
CA ILE A 73 -1.91 8.77 -23.05
C ILE A 73 -1.82 8.30 -21.58
N GLY A 74 -1.15 9.07 -20.73
CA GLY A 74 -0.94 8.70 -19.33
C GLY A 74 -2.25 8.58 -18.55
N THR A 75 -3.11 9.59 -18.62
CA THR A 75 -4.42 9.56 -17.95
C THR A 75 -5.34 8.51 -18.57
N GLY A 76 -5.35 8.37 -19.89
CA GLY A 76 -6.19 7.39 -20.59
C GLY A 76 -5.85 5.95 -20.22
N VAL A 77 -4.56 5.59 -20.25
CA VAL A 77 -4.09 4.24 -19.90
C VAL A 77 -4.34 3.95 -18.43
N ALA A 78 -3.97 4.86 -17.52
CA ALA A 78 -4.16 4.67 -16.08
C ALA A 78 -5.66 4.56 -15.72
N TRP A 79 -6.52 5.37 -16.33
CA TRP A 79 -7.97 5.29 -16.13
C TRP A 79 -8.55 3.95 -16.61
N TRP A 80 -8.13 3.50 -17.79
CA TRP A 80 -8.56 2.22 -18.34
C TRP A 80 -8.13 1.04 -17.48
N SER A 81 -6.87 1.00 -17.04
CA SER A 81 -6.36 -0.08 -16.18
C SER A 81 -7.03 -0.07 -14.80
N ALA A 82 -7.24 1.11 -14.20
CA ALA A 82 -7.90 1.22 -12.90
C ALA A 82 -9.37 0.76 -12.93
N LYS A 83 -10.09 0.98 -14.03
CA LYS A 83 -11.51 0.59 -14.16
C LYS A 83 -11.73 -0.91 -14.35
N LYS A 84 -10.74 -1.61 -14.93
CA LYS A 84 -10.86 -3.04 -15.29
C LYS A 84 -10.38 -4.00 -14.22
N VAL A 85 -9.51 -3.54 -13.31
CA VAL A 85 -8.89 -4.39 -12.30
C VAL A 85 -9.92 -4.84 -11.25
N ALA A 86 -9.84 -6.12 -10.87
CA ALA A 86 -10.63 -6.67 -9.77
C ALA A 86 -10.19 -6.06 -8.43
N ILE A 87 -11.12 -5.90 -7.48
CA ILE A 87 -10.84 -5.27 -6.18
C ILE A 87 -9.79 -6.06 -5.38
N THR A 88 -9.71 -7.38 -5.58
CA THR A 88 -8.67 -8.24 -4.97
C THR A 88 -7.25 -7.86 -5.37
N ASP A 89 -7.10 -7.29 -6.56
CA ASP A 89 -5.81 -6.94 -7.18
C ASP A 89 -5.51 -5.44 -7.00
N MET A 90 -6.25 -4.74 -6.15
CA MET A 90 -5.95 -3.34 -5.80
C MET A 90 -4.54 -3.13 -5.22
N PRO A 91 -3.98 -4.02 -4.36
CA PRO A 91 -2.65 -3.78 -3.77
C PRO A 91 -1.53 -3.61 -4.81
N GLN A 92 -1.54 -4.43 -5.86
CA GLN A 92 -0.53 -4.38 -6.91
C GLN A 92 -0.67 -3.14 -7.80
N MET A 93 -1.90 -2.68 -8.03
CA MET A 93 -2.12 -1.44 -8.78
C MET A 93 -1.65 -0.22 -8.00
N VAL A 94 -1.86 -0.19 -6.68
CA VAL A 94 -1.31 0.87 -5.82
C VAL A 94 0.21 0.88 -5.90
N ALA A 95 0.87 -0.28 -5.85
CA ALA A 95 2.32 -0.38 -6.04
C ALA A 95 2.74 0.21 -7.39
N LEU A 96 2.11 -0.21 -8.49
CA LEU A 96 2.47 0.23 -9.84
C LEU A 96 2.29 1.75 -10.02
N TYR A 97 1.14 2.31 -9.62
CA TYR A 97 0.87 3.74 -9.74
C TYR A 97 1.82 4.57 -8.86
N ASN A 98 2.10 4.11 -7.65
CA ASN A 98 3.09 4.75 -6.78
C ASN A 98 4.49 4.73 -7.42
N GLY A 99 4.91 3.59 -7.97
CA GLY A 99 6.17 3.47 -8.68
C GLY A 99 6.30 4.47 -9.83
N MET A 100 5.26 4.63 -10.64
CA MET A 100 5.23 5.63 -11.71
C MET A 100 5.34 7.06 -11.18
N GLY A 101 4.74 7.36 -10.02
CA GLY A 101 4.95 8.62 -9.31
C GLY A 101 6.42 8.85 -8.96
N GLY A 102 7.09 7.86 -8.35
CA GLY A 102 8.53 7.93 -8.06
C GLY A 102 9.38 8.08 -9.32
N GLY A 103 8.99 7.39 -10.40
CA GLY A 103 9.63 7.51 -11.71
C GLY A 103 9.48 8.89 -12.33
N SER A 104 8.34 9.56 -12.14
CA SER A 104 8.15 10.93 -12.59
C SER A 104 9.05 11.92 -11.85
N ALA A 105 9.22 11.77 -10.54
CA ALA A 105 10.17 12.57 -9.76
C ALA A 105 11.62 12.32 -10.23
N ALA A 106 12.00 11.06 -10.43
CA ALA A 106 13.31 10.71 -10.98
C ALA A 106 13.54 11.29 -12.39
N ALA A 107 12.51 11.32 -13.25
CA ALA A 107 12.61 11.92 -14.58
C ALA A 107 12.76 13.44 -14.52
N ILE A 108 12.05 14.13 -13.62
CA ILE A 108 12.22 15.57 -13.37
C ILE A 108 13.66 15.85 -12.96
N GLY A 109 14.16 15.15 -11.94
CA GLY A 109 15.52 15.36 -11.46
C GLY A 109 16.58 14.98 -12.50
N ALA A 110 16.35 13.98 -13.36
CA ALA A 110 17.23 13.67 -14.48
C ALA A 110 17.32 14.81 -15.49
N VAL A 111 16.18 15.39 -15.88
CA VAL A 111 16.14 16.54 -16.80
C VAL A 111 16.83 17.75 -16.19
N GLU A 112 16.58 18.04 -14.92
CA GLU A 112 17.19 19.18 -14.22
C GLU A 112 18.70 19.00 -14.02
N LEU A 113 19.17 17.82 -13.62
CA LEU A 113 20.61 17.53 -13.50
C LEU A 113 21.33 17.62 -14.85
N LEU A 114 20.70 17.17 -15.95
CA LEU A 114 21.26 17.34 -17.29
C LEU A 114 21.25 18.81 -17.75
N ARG A 115 20.23 19.58 -17.38
CA ARG A 115 20.21 21.03 -17.60
C ARG A 115 21.30 21.74 -16.82
N PHE A 116 21.53 21.37 -15.56
CA PHE A 116 22.63 21.88 -14.74
C PHE A 116 23.99 21.49 -15.33
N SER A 117 24.15 20.25 -15.79
CA SER A 117 25.33 19.78 -16.52
C SER A 117 25.63 20.64 -17.74
N PHE A 118 24.59 20.98 -18.51
CA PHE A 118 24.71 21.82 -19.69
C PHE A 118 25.14 23.25 -19.36
N PHE A 119 24.70 23.82 -18.23
CA PHE A 119 25.17 25.13 -17.78
C PHE A 119 26.58 25.10 -17.21
N ALA A 120 26.92 24.08 -16.42
CA ALA A 120 28.20 23.98 -15.73
C ALA A 120 29.37 23.64 -16.67
N ASN A 121 29.16 22.77 -17.66
CA ASN A 121 30.21 22.25 -18.53
C ASN A 121 30.26 22.91 -19.91
N ARG A 122 29.71 24.13 -20.04
CA ARG A 122 29.65 24.82 -21.32
C ARG A 122 31.01 25.43 -21.66
N ASP A 123 31.49 25.22 -22.89
CA ASP A 123 32.70 25.90 -23.35
C ASP A 123 32.42 27.39 -23.53
N THR A 124 33.07 28.19 -22.69
CA THR A 124 32.95 29.65 -22.62
C THR A 124 34.21 30.37 -23.10
N ALA A 125 35.20 29.64 -23.65
CA ALA A 125 36.51 30.20 -24.03
C ALA A 125 36.43 31.37 -25.03
N HIS A 126 35.34 31.46 -25.79
CA HIS A 126 35.11 32.48 -26.81
C HIS A 126 33.95 33.44 -26.49
N TRP A 127 33.45 33.43 -25.24
CA TRP A 127 32.27 34.21 -24.87
C TRP A 127 32.63 35.62 -24.37
N SER A 128 31.73 36.57 -24.56
CA SER A 128 31.86 37.90 -23.96
C SER A 128 31.76 37.83 -22.43
N ALA A 129 32.39 38.78 -21.72
CA ALA A 129 32.32 38.85 -20.26
C ALA A 129 30.88 38.95 -19.73
N GLN A 130 30.00 39.66 -20.46
CA GLN A 130 28.58 39.76 -20.14
C GLN A 130 27.87 38.40 -20.26
N ALA A 131 28.12 37.64 -21.33
CA ALA A 131 27.52 36.32 -21.51
C ALA A 131 27.99 35.30 -20.45
N VAL A 132 29.24 35.41 -20.00
CA VAL A 132 29.76 34.58 -18.90
C VAL A 132 29.09 34.95 -17.57
N ALA A 133 28.88 36.24 -17.30
CA ALA A 133 28.17 36.70 -16.10
C ALA A 133 26.69 36.26 -16.08
N GLU A 134 26.01 36.31 -17.23
CA GLU A 134 24.62 35.82 -17.36
C GLU A 134 24.52 34.30 -17.16
N LEU A 135 25.50 33.53 -17.65
CA LEU A 135 25.56 32.09 -17.42
C LEU A 135 25.81 31.78 -15.94
N ALA A 136 26.71 32.52 -15.28
CA ALA A 136 26.98 32.36 -13.86
C ALA A 136 25.73 32.60 -13.01
N ALA A 137 24.90 33.57 -13.37
CA ALA A 137 23.62 33.85 -12.70
C ALA A 137 22.58 32.73 -12.86
N ARG A 138 22.74 31.83 -13.84
CA ARG A 138 21.85 30.68 -14.09
C ARG A 138 22.37 29.36 -13.51
N GLN A 139 23.56 29.37 -12.89
CA GLN A 139 24.09 28.19 -12.21
C GLN A 139 23.19 27.81 -11.04
N PRO A 140 22.91 26.52 -10.83
CA PRO A 140 22.11 26.08 -9.70
C PRO A 140 22.85 26.34 -8.39
N ASP A 141 22.09 26.64 -7.34
CA ASP A 141 22.63 26.63 -5.99
C ASP A 141 22.99 25.19 -5.58
N THR A 142 24.01 25.03 -4.73
CA THR A 142 24.46 23.74 -4.22
C THR A 142 23.32 22.99 -3.53
N ALA A 143 22.45 23.71 -2.80
CA ALA A 143 21.28 23.11 -2.17
C ALA A 143 20.30 22.51 -3.20
N MET A 144 20.08 23.18 -4.34
CA MET A 144 19.21 22.68 -5.40
C MET A 144 19.78 21.41 -6.04
N VAL A 145 21.08 21.37 -6.32
CA VAL A 145 21.74 20.18 -6.88
C VAL A 145 21.63 19.00 -5.92
N VAL A 146 21.88 19.23 -4.62
CA VAL A 146 21.77 18.19 -3.59
C VAL A 146 20.34 17.66 -3.50
N LEU A 147 19.34 18.54 -3.49
CA LEU A 147 17.93 18.14 -3.46
C LEU A 147 17.52 17.36 -4.72
N ALA A 148 17.97 17.77 -5.90
CA ALA A 148 17.72 17.04 -7.16
C ALA A 148 18.31 15.63 -7.13
N VAL A 149 19.54 15.47 -6.64
CA VAL A 149 20.17 14.15 -6.55
C VAL A 149 19.47 13.27 -5.51
N ILE A 150 19.11 13.80 -4.34
CA ILE A 150 18.39 13.04 -3.30
C ILE A 150 16.99 12.65 -3.79
N GLY A 151 16.23 13.60 -4.34
CA GLY A 151 14.90 13.37 -4.91
C GLY A 151 14.93 12.30 -6.00
N SER A 152 15.89 12.41 -6.92
CA SER A 152 16.14 11.44 -7.98
C SER A 152 16.47 10.04 -7.46
N ALA A 153 17.33 9.93 -6.44
CA ALA A 153 17.70 8.64 -5.85
C ALA A 153 16.48 7.94 -5.25
N ILE A 154 15.71 8.68 -4.45
CA ILE A 154 14.50 8.17 -3.79
C ILE A 154 13.44 7.79 -4.83
N GLY A 155 13.24 8.63 -5.85
CA GLY A 155 12.31 8.38 -6.95
C GLY A 155 12.67 7.14 -7.76
N ALA A 156 13.94 6.99 -8.15
CA ALA A 156 14.42 5.85 -8.92
C ALA A 156 14.31 4.53 -8.14
N VAL A 157 14.73 4.52 -6.88
CA VAL A 157 14.58 3.36 -5.98
C VAL A 157 13.10 3.01 -5.79
N SER A 158 12.23 4.01 -5.64
CA SER A 158 10.78 3.79 -5.48
C SER A 158 10.13 3.25 -6.74
N LEU A 159 10.53 3.72 -7.92
CA LEU A 159 10.05 3.22 -9.21
C LEU A 159 10.38 1.73 -9.37
N SER A 160 11.66 1.38 -9.31
CA SER A 160 12.07 0.00 -9.58
C SER A 160 11.64 -0.96 -8.48
N GLY A 161 11.68 -0.53 -7.21
CA GLY A 161 11.17 -1.33 -6.10
C GLY A 161 9.68 -1.59 -6.18
N SER A 162 8.88 -0.58 -6.55
CA SER A 162 7.44 -0.74 -6.73
C SER A 162 7.08 -1.65 -7.92
N ILE A 163 7.87 -1.64 -8.99
CA ILE A 163 7.70 -2.59 -10.11
C ILE A 163 7.91 -4.04 -9.64
N ILE A 164 8.94 -4.30 -8.81
CA ILE A 164 9.15 -5.63 -8.23
C ILE A 164 8.02 -6.01 -7.27
N ALA A 165 7.54 -5.08 -6.45
CA ALA A 165 6.40 -5.31 -5.56
C ALA A 165 5.13 -5.66 -6.35
N TRP A 166 4.84 -4.92 -7.43
CA TRP A 166 3.75 -5.23 -8.36
C TRP A 166 3.89 -6.64 -8.96
N ALA A 167 5.07 -6.97 -9.51
CA ALA A 167 5.31 -8.26 -10.15
C ALA A 167 5.15 -9.45 -9.18
N LYS A 168 5.54 -9.27 -7.90
CA LYS A 168 5.35 -10.30 -6.85
C LYS A 168 3.89 -10.49 -6.46
N LEU A 169 3.13 -9.41 -6.36
CA LEU A 169 1.72 -9.48 -5.99
C LEU A 169 0.85 -10.05 -7.11
N ASP A 170 1.19 -9.73 -8.37
CA ASP A 170 0.55 -10.25 -9.58
C ASP A 170 0.92 -11.72 -9.87
N GLY A 171 1.89 -12.28 -9.13
CA GLY A 171 2.34 -13.65 -9.30
C GLY A 171 3.28 -13.89 -10.48
N ARG A 172 3.82 -12.81 -11.09
CA ARG A 172 4.83 -12.88 -12.17
C ARG A 172 6.24 -13.20 -11.66
N LEU A 173 6.49 -12.92 -10.39
CA LEU A 173 7.77 -13.16 -9.73
C LEU A 173 7.54 -13.98 -8.45
N ASP A 174 8.49 -14.86 -8.14
CA ASP A 174 8.46 -15.63 -6.90
C ASP A 174 8.40 -14.72 -5.67
N ARG A 175 7.65 -15.18 -4.65
CA ARG A 175 7.32 -14.37 -3.46
C ARG A 175 8.55 -13.92 -2.68
N ARG A 176 9.64 -14.68 -2.71
CA ARG A 176 10.93 -14.36 -2.06
C ARG A 176 12.08 -14.90 -2.91
N MET A 177 12.95 -14.02 -3.38
CA MET A 177 14.17 -14.40 -4.11
C MET A 177 15.38 -13.90 -3.35
N THR A 178 16.25 -14.83 -2.95
CA THR A 178 17.47 -14.51 -2.20
C THR A 178 18.68 -15.21 -2.79
N PHE A 179 19.85 -14.59 -2.68
CA PHE A 179 21.13 -15.19 -3.06
C PHE A 179 22.18 -15.06 -1.93
N PRO A 180 23.21 -15.94 -1.90
CA PRO A 180 24.25 -15.88 -0.87
C PRO A 180 24.96 -14.53 -0.87
N GLY A 181 25.11 -13.90 0.30
CA GLY A 181 25.79 -12.61 0.44
C GLY A 181 24.99 -11.39 -0.01
N GLN A 182 23.69 -11.53 -0.32
CA GLN A 182 22.84 -10.45 -0.82
C GLN A 182 22.85 -9.17 0.03
N GLN A 183 22.92 -9.27 1.37
CA GLN A 183 22.96 -8.09 2.22
C GLN A 183 24.23 -7.25 2.00
N ALA A 184 25.39 -7.89 1.92
CA ALA A 184 26.65 -7.22 1.65
C ALA A 184 26.65 -6.62 0.24
N PHE A 185 26.08 -7.33 -0.74
CA PHE A 185 25.93 -6.83 -2.10
C PHE A 185 24.99 -5.61 -2.16
N ASN A 186 23.83 -5.67 -1.52
CA ASN A 186 22.88 -4.56 -1.45
C ASN A 186 23.53 -3.33 -0.77
N LEU A 187 24.30 -3.54 0.30
CA LEU A 187 25.03 -2.46 0.96
C LEU A 187 26.09 -1.86 0.03
N ALA A 188 26.86 -2.68 -0.69
CA ALA A 188 27.85 -2.21 -1.65
C ALA A 188 27.20 -1.38 -2.77
N VAL A 189 26.04 -1.82 -3.29
CA VAL A 189 25.27 -1.06 -4.27
C VAL A 189 24.74 0.25 -3.67
N ALA A 190 24.25 0.24 -2.43
CA ALA A 190 23.79 1.46 -1.76
C ALA A 190 24.93 2.49 -1.56
N VAL A 191 26.12 2.02 -1.17
CA VAL A 191 27.33 2.86 -1.08
C VAL A 191 27.72 3.38 -2.47
N ALA A 192 27.62 2.55 -3.51
CA ALA A 192 27.87 2.98 -4.89
C ALA A 192 26.89 4.07 -5.35
N VAL A 193 25.59 3.96 -5.01
CA VAL A 193 24.61 5.03 -5.27
C VAL A 193 25.06 6.34 -4.60
N LEU A 194 25.47 6.30 -3.33
CA LEU A 194 25.92 7.49 -2.62
C LEU A 194 27.20 8.10 -3.23
N ALA A 195 28.16 7.27 -3.60
CA ALA A 195 29.40 7.74 -4.25
C ALA A 195 29.11 8.37 -5.63
N LEU A 196 28.27 7.73 -6.44
CA LEU A 196 27.85 8.25 -7.75
C LEU A 196 27.00 9.50 -7.61
N ALA A 197 26.16 9.60 -6.57
CA ALA A 197 25.39 10.79 -6.24
C ALA A 197 26.30 11.99 -5.94
N ILE A 198 27.32 11.79 -5.09
CA ILE A 198 28.31 12.83 -4.77
C ILE A 198 29.10 13.22 -6.02
N TRP A 199 29.53 12.25 -6.82
CA TRP A 199 30.26 12.53 -8.06
C TRP A 199 29.38 13.28 -9.09
N ALA A 200 28.13 12.87 -9.25
CA ALA A 200 27.17 13.54 -10.13
C ALA A 200 26.87 14.97 -9.66
N ALA A 201 26.68 15.19 -8.36
CA ALA A 201 26.44 16.51 -7.79
C ALA A 201 27.64 17.45 -7.94
N GLY A 202 28.87 16.94 -7.71
CA GLY A 202 30.08 17.75 -7.74
C GLY A 202 30.63 18.03 -9.13
N SER A 203 30.55 17.06 -10.04
CA SER A 203 31.09 17.19 -11.40
C SER A 203 30.05 17.59 -12.44
N LEU A 204 28.77 17.30 -12.18
CA LEU A 204 27.67 17.43 -13.14
C LEU A 204 28.01 16.80 -14.50
N GLN A 205 28.84 15.75 -14.56
CA GLN A 205 29.16 15.07 -15.81
C GLN A 205 27.98 14.17 -16.23
N PRO A 206 27.58 14.15 -17.52
CA PRO A 206 26.48 13.31 -17.99
C PRO A 206 26.68 11.83 -17.67
N LEU A 207 27.92 11.33 -17.77
CA LEU A 207 28.25 9.95 -17.43
C LEU A 207 27.98 9.64 -15.94
N ALA A 208 28.39 10.53 -15.04
CA ALA A 208 28.17 10.38 -13.61
C ALA A 208 26.68 10.37 -13.27
N ILE A 209 25.90 11.27 -13.89
CA ILE A 209 24.44 11.37 -13.73
C ILE A 209 23.77 10.07 -14.21
N ILE A 210 24.09 9.60 -15.42
CA ILE A 210 23.50 8.36 -15.98
C ILE A 210 23.87 7.14 -15.12
N ALA A 211 25.13 7.00 -14.73
CA ALA A 211 25.59 5.91 -13.89
C ALA A 211 24.85 5.91 -12.54
N PHE A 212 24.69 7.09 -11.92
CA PHE A 212 23.91 7.27 -10.70
C PHE A 212 22.48 6.73 -10.84
N PHE A 213 21.74 7.10 -11.89
CA PHE A 213 20.37 6.62 -12.10
C PHE A 213 20.29 5.11 -12.32
N VAL A 214 21.20 4.54 -13.12
CA VAL A 214 21.23 3.09 -13.38
C VAL A 214 21.44 2.31 -12.09
N VAL A 215 22.38 2.73 -11.24
CA VAL A 215 22.67 2.05 -9.99
C VAL A 215 21.54 2.29 -8.96
N ALA A 216 20.91 3.46 -8.94
CA ALA A 216 19.75 3.73 -8.09
C ALA A 216 18.53 2.86 -8.46
N LEU A 217 18.27 2.67 -9.75
CA LEU A 217 17.25 1.72 -10.22
C LEU A 217 17.60 0.29 -9.82
N ALA A 218 18.86 -0.13 -9.98
CA ALA A 218 19.31 -1.46 -9.54
C ALA A 218 19.13 -1.66 -8.03
N LEU A 219 19.40 -0.63 -7.22
CA LEU A 219 19.21 -0.69 -5.77
C LEU A 219 17.74 -0.97 -5.40
N GLY A 220 16.77 -0.29 -6.02
CA GLY A 220 15.36 -0.53 -5.73
C GLY A 220 14.90 -1.95 -6.07
N VAL A 221 15.42 -2.54 -7.15
CA VAL A 221 15.20 -3.96 -7.48
C VAL A 221 15.77 -4.85 -6.36
N LEU A 222 17.06 -4.67 -6.05
CA LEU A 222 17.81 -5.51 -5.11
C LEU A 222 17.29 -5.44 -3.67
N MET A 223 16.78 -4.28 -3.24
CA MET A 223 16.16 -4.09 -1.93
C MET A 223 14.79 -4.77 -1.83
N THR A 224 14.05 -4.90 -2.93
CA THR A 224 12.69 -5.49 -2.92
C THR A 224 12.69 -7.01 -3.14
N LEU A 225 13.68 -7.55 -3.84
CA LEU A 225 13.82 -8.99 -4.10
C LEU A 225 13.76 -9.91 -2.86
N PRO A 226 14.44 -9.62 -1.74
CA PRO A 226 14.47 -10.53 -0.58
C PRO A 226 13.20 -10.44 0.27
N ILE A 227 12.36 -9.44 0.06
CA ILE A 227 11.18 -9.20 0.89
C ILE A 227 10.08 -10.17 0.47
N GLY A 228 9.49 -10.87 1.45
CA GLY A 228 8.39 -11.80 1.21
C GLY A 228 7.09 -11.06 0.88
N GLY A 229 6.13 -11.76 0.24
CA GLY A 229 4.81 -11.19 -0.05
C GLY A 229 4.05 -10.67 1.19
N ALA A 230 4.43 -11.09 2.40
CA ALA A 230 3.74 -10.80 3.67
C ALA A 230 3.90 -9.33 4.00
N ASP A 231 5.13 -8.89 3.78
CA ASP A 231 5.63 -7.59 4.16
C ASP A 231 5.50 -6.61 2.99
N MET A 232 5.04 -7.07 1.81
CA MET A 232 4.80 -6.20 0.65
C MET A 232 3.89 -5.02 0.97
N PRO A 233 2.79 -5.14 1.76
CA PRO A 233 1.99 -3.98 2.11
C PRO A 233 2.80 -2.89 2.82
N VAL A 234 3.71 -3.28 3.72
CA VAL A 234 4.59 -2.33 4.43
C VAL A 234 5.58 -1.69 3.46
N VAL A 235 6.14 -2.46 2.54
CA VAL A 235 7.05 -1.95 1.50
C VAL A 235 6.35 -0.97 0.55
N ILE A 236 5.12 -1.28 0.12
CA ILE A 236 4.32 -0.40 -0.73
C ILE A 236 4.05 0.92 -0.01
N SER A 237 3.67 0.85 1.28
CA SER A 237 3.48 2.05 2.09
C SER A 237 4.78 2.86 2.26
N LEU A 238 5.92 2.19 2.42
CA LEU A 238 7.22 2.84 2.51
C LEU A 238 7.60 3.53 1.19
N TYR A 239 7.42 2.86 0.05
CA TYR A 239 7.66 3.47 -1.26
C TYR A 239 6.68 4.59 -1.57
N ASN A 240 5.47 4.57 -1.01
CA ASN A 240 4.54 5.69 -1.08
C ASN A 240 5.04 6.91 -0.32
N ALA A 241 5.59 6.69 0.88
CA ALA A 241 6.25 7.74 1.64
C ALA A 241 7.45 8.34 0.89
N PHE A 242 8.30 7.46 0.34
CA PHE A 242 9.48 7.86 -0.44
C PHE A 242 9.10 8.64 -1.68
N THR A 243 8.06 8.22 -2.40
CA THR A 243 7.58 8.94 -3.58
C THR A 243 7.10 10.34 -3.23
N GLY A 244 6.35 10.51 -2.14
CA GLY A 244 5.96 11.84 -1.64
C GLY A 244 7.18 12.72 -1.33
N LEU A 245 8.17 12.18 -0.62
CA LEU A 245 9.39 12.91 -0.29
C LEU A 245 10.22 13.29 -1.53
N ALA A 246 10.35 12.39 -2.51
CA ALA A 246 11.01 12.65 -3.77
C ALA A 246 10.34 13.81 -4.52
N VAL A 247 9.01 13.76 -4.65
CA VAL A 247 8.23 14.83 -5.30
C VAL A 247 8.40 16.17 -4.59
N ALA A 248 8.49 16.18 -3.26
CA ALA A 248 8.73 17.41 -2.51
C ALA A 248 10.10 18.03 -2.82
N PHE A 249 11.15 17.21 -2.84
CA PHE A 249 12.50 17.67 -3.17
C PHE A 249 12.60 18.19 -4.60
N GLU A 250 12.01 17.48 -5.57
CA GLU A 250 11.93 17.98 -6.95
C GLU A 250 11.04 19.24 -7.05
N GLY A 251 10.07 19.40 -6.16
CA GLY A 251 9.31 20.65 -6.00
C GLY A 251 10.20 21.83 -5.62
N TYR A 252 11.18 21.64 -4.73
CA TYR A 252 12.17 22.67 -4.42
C TYR A 252 13.08 22.98 -5.61
N VAL A 253 13.51 21.96 -6.36
CA VAL A 253 14.34 22.11 -7.56
C VAL A 253 13.63 22.94 -8.62
N LEU A 254 12.33 22.70 -8.82
CA LEU A 254 11.50 23.43 -9.78
C LEU A 254 10.97 24.77 -9.25
N GLY A 255 11.14 25.08 -7.95
CA GLY A 255 10.49 26.21 -7.31
C GLY A 255 8.96 26.15 -7.37
N ASN A 256 8.39 24.95 -7.25
CA ASN A 256 6.96 24.69 -7.35
C ASN A 256 6.35 24.36 -5.97
N GLU A 257 5.60 25.32 -5.41
CA GLU A 257 5.04 25.21 -4.08
C GLU A 257 3.98 24.11 -3.96
N ALA A 258 3.23 23.81 -5.03
CA ALA A 258 2.24 22.73 -5.02
C ALA A 258 2.90 21.37 -4.84
N LEU A 259 4.01 21.11 -5.55
CA LEU A 259 4.78 19.87 -5.42
C LEU A 259 5.42 19.73 -4.04
N ILE A 260 5.97 20.82 -3.50
CA ILE A 260 6.56 20.84 -2.15
C ILE A 260 5.51 20.46 -1.11
N ILE A 261 4.36 21.15 -1.10
CA ILE A 261 3.33 20.95 -0.08
C ILE A 261 2.67 19.57 -0.22
N ALA A 262 2.28 19.18 -1.45
CA ALA A 262 1.64 17.89 -1.68
C ALA A 262 2.60 16.73 -1.39
N GLY A 263 3.85 16.82 -1.86
CA GLY A 263 4.87 15.80 -1.65
C GLY A 263 5.19 15.58 -0.17
N MET A 264 5.45 16.66 0.59
CA MET A 264 5.76 16.54 2.02
C MET A 264 4.59 15.96 2.82
N MET A 265 3.37 16.34 2.48
CA MET A 265 2.17 15.81 3.11
C MET A 265 2.02 14.30 2.88
N VAL A 266 2.16 13.84 1.63
CA VAL A 266 2.10 12.42 1.29
C VAL A 266 3.25 11.65 1.94
N GLY A 267 4.47 12.22 1.93
CA GLY A 267 5.64 11.64 2.57
C GLY A 267 5.42 11.42 4.08
N ALA A 268 5.00 12.44 4.80
CA ALA A 268 4.74 12.36 6.24
C ALA A 268 3.61 11.37 6.58
N ALA A 269 2.48 11.45 5.86
CA ALA A 269 1.36 10.52 6.05
C ALA A 269 1.76 9.08 5.74
N GLY A 270 2.56 8.86 4.70
CA GLY A 270 3.09 7.55 4.31
C GLY A 270 4.02 6.96 5.37
N ILE A 271 4.92 7.74 5.96
CA ILE A 271 5.80 7.26 7.05
C ILE A 271 4.95 6.81 8.25
N LEU A 272 3.95 7.62 8.63
CA LEU A 272 3.05 7.28 9.73
C LEU A 272 2.28 5.98 9.45
N LEU A 273 1.68 5.86 8.26
CA LEU A 273 0.96 4.67 7.85
C LEU A 273 1.87 3.43 7.86
N THR A 274 3.09 3.55 7.33
CA THR A 274 4.08 2.47 7.31
C THR A 274 4.39 1.99 8.74
N ARG A 275 4.55 2.92 9.69
CA ARG A 275 4.79 2.58 11.09
C ARG A 275 3.59 1.91 11.75
N LEU A 276 2.38 2.38 11.48
CA LEU A 276 1.14 1.77 12.00
C LEU A 276 0.97 0.35 11.48
N MET A 277 1.24 0.13 10.19
CA MET A 277 1.19 -1.21 9.58
C MET A 277 2.25 -2.14 10.16
N ALA A 278 3.50 -1.68 10.28
CA ALA A 278 4.59 -2.45 10.87
C ALA A 278 4.28 -2.86 12.33
N LYS A 279 3.71 -1.92 13.11
CA LYS A 279 3.25 -2.19 14.48
C LYS A 279 2.10 -3.21 14.50
N ALA A 280 1.12 -3.07 13.62
CA ALA A 280 -0.01 -4.00 13.52
C ALA A 280 0.42 -5.42 13.10
N MET A 281 1.54 -5.55 12.37
CA MET A 281 2.15 -6.83 12.02
C MET A 281 3.13 -7.35 13.09
N ASN A 282 3.39 -6.59 14.16
CA ASN A 282 4.46 -6.81 15.13
C ASN A 282 5.83 -7.12 14.49
N ARG A 283 6.14 -6.47 13.36
CA ARG A 283 7.45 -6.58 12.70
C ARG A 283 8.04 -5.19 12.55
N PRO A 284 9.22 -4.90 13.14
CA PRO A 284 9.86 -3.61 12.95
C PRO A 284 10.22 -3.42 11.48
N ILE A 285 10.25 -2.17 11.00
CA ILE A 285 10.58 -1.84 9.60
C ILE A 285 11.95 -2.41 9.20
N SER A 286 12.92 -2.40 10.14
CA SER A 286 14.22 -3.05 9.93
C SER A 286 14.10 -4.56 9.72
N GLY A 287 13.22 -5.23 10.46
CA GLY A 287 12.92 -6.65 10.28
C GLY A 287 12.28 -6.95 8.93
N VAL A 288 11.47 -6.04 8.39
CA VAL A 288 10.87 -6.16 7.05
C VAL A 288 11.92 -5.98 5.95
N LEU A 289 12.73 -4.92 6.02
CA LEU A 289 13.73 -4.60 5.00
C LEU A 289 14.96 -5.52 5.03
N PHE A 290 15.31 -6.06 6.20
CA PHE A 290 16.53 -6.84 6.42
C PHE A 290 16.26 -8.24 6.98
N SER A 291 15.09 -8.83 6.74
CA SER A 291 14.56 -10.11 7.28
C SER A 291 15.48 -11.35 7.26
N ASN A 292 16.69 -11.28 6.70
CA ASN A 292 17.71 -12.34 6.77
C ASN A 292 18.53 -12.36 8.08
N PHE A 293 18.19 -11.54 9.10
CA PHE A 293 18.96 -11.48 10.36
C PHE A 293 18.66 -12.56 11.42
N GLY A 294 17.80 -13.57 11.19
CA GLY A 294 17.67 -14.65 12.20
C GLY A 294 16.46 -15.59 12.20
N GLY A 295 15.87 -15.92 11.05
CA GLY A 295 14.68 -16.80 11.02
C GLY A 295 15.02 -18.30 11.01
N GLY A 296 15.54 -18.82 12.13
CA GLY A 296 15.87 -20.25 12.30
C GLY A 296 15.21 -20.89 13.52
N GLY A 297 14.12 -20.34 14.04
CA GLY A 297 13.35 -20.97 15.12
C GLY A 297 12.54 -22.15 14.58
N GLN A 298 12.77 -23.36 15.09
CA GLN A 298 11.85 -24.47 14.89
C GLN A 298 10.56 -24.15 15.65
N ALA A 299 9.45 -24.05 14.92
CA ALA A 299 8.13 -23.88 15.51
C ALA A 299 7.78 -25.08 16.39
N GLN A 300 7.11 -24.84 17.52
CA GLN A 300 6.68 -25.87 18.43
C GLN A 300 5.71 -26.86 17.75
N GLU A 301 5.86 -28.16 18.02
CA GLU A 301 5.00 -29.20 17.46
C GLU A 301 3.57 -29.03 17.95
N ILE A 302 2.60 -28.92 17.04
CA ILE A 302 1.20 -28.64 17.38
C ILE A 302 0.51 -29.96 17.77
N SER A 303 -0.06 -30.01 18.96
CA SER A 303 -0.81 -31.16 19.46
C SER A 303 -2.32 -31.04 19.18
N GLY A 304 -2.99 -32.17 18.95
CA GLY A 304 -4.44 -32.26 18.75
C GLY A 304 -4.84 -32.85 17.40
N VAL A 305 -6.14 -32.91 17.14
CA VAL A 305 -6.71 -33.44 15.88
C VAL A 305 -7.70 -32.41 15.31
N GLN A 306 -7.60 -32.14 14.01
CA GLN A 306 -8.57 -31.30 13.32
C GLN A 306 -9.94 -32.01 13.29
N LYS A 307 -11.00 -31.29 13.66
CA LYS A 307 -12.36 -31.83 13.81
C LYS A 307 -13.24 -31.35 12.63
N PRO A 308 -13.45 -32.15 11.56
CA PRO A 308 -14.30 -31.75 10.45
C PRO A 308 -15.77 -31.57 10.89
N ILE A 309 -16.49 -30.70 10.20
CA ILE A 309 -17.93 -30.49 10.39
C ILE A 309 -18.61 -30.21 9.05
N GLU A 310 -19.87 -30.63 8.91
CA GLU A 310 -20.68 -30.39 7.72
C GLU A 310 -21.41 -29.05 7.78
N ALA A 311 -21.79 -28.50 6.62
CA ALA A 311 -22.42 -27.20 6.53
C ALA A 311 -23.77 -27.13 7.27
N GLY A 312 -24.55 -28.22 7.28
CA GLY A 312 -25.84 -28.29 7.97
C GLY A 312 -25.71 -28.09 9.49
N ASP A 313 -24.72 -28.75 10.10
CA ASP A 313 -24.45 -28.63 11.53
C ASP A 313 -23.99 -27.21 11.90
N VAL A 314 -23.14 -26.61 11.07
CA VAL A 314 -22.69 -25.22 11.26
C VAL A 314 -23.86 -24.25 11.14
N ALA A 315 -24.72 -24.43 10.14
CA ALA A 315 -25.91 -23.58 9.96
C ALA A 315 -26.85 -23.69 11.16
N ALA A 316 -27.06 -24.89 11.70
CA ALA A 316 -27.85 -25.09 12.91
C ALA A 316 -27.20 -24.41 14.14
N MET A 317 -25.89 -24.58 14.34
CA MET A 317 -25.15 -23.92 15.42
C MET A 317 -25.28 -22.39 15.36
N MET A 318 -25.20 -21.81 14.17
CA MET A 318 -25.32 -20.36 13.97
C MET A 318 -26.77 -19.88 14.07
N ALA A 319 -27.76 -20.68 13.66
CA ALA A 319 -29.17 -20.32 13.70
C ALA A 319 -29.72 -20.20 15.13
N PHE A 320 -29.15 -20.95 16.09
CA PHE A 320 -29.54 -20.93 17.50
C PHE A 320 -28.56 -20.14 18.39
N ALA A 321 -27.57 -19.47 17.80
CA ALA A 321 -26.65 -18.59 18.53
C ALA A 321 -27.33 -17.26 18.90
N GLU A 322 -26.94 -16.66 20.03
CA GLU A 322 -27.32 -15.27 20.32
C GLU A 322 -26.37 -14.29 19.62
N ARG A 323 -25.08 -14.63 19.57
CA ARG A 323 -24.03 -13.80 18.97
C ARG A 323 -23.11 -14.57 18.04
N VAL A 324 -22.98 -14.06 16.82
CA VAL A 324 -22.07 -14.57 15.79
C VAL A 324 -21.08 -13.48 15.40
N VAL A 325 -19.79 -13.82 15.43
CA VAL A 325 -18.73 -12.94 14.92
C VAL A 325 -18.12 -13.57 13.67
N ILE A 326 -18.15 -12.84 12.56
CA ILE A 326 -17.56 -13.28 11.30
C ILE A 326 -16.18 -12.67 11.16
N VAL A 327 -15.17 -13.51 10.95
CA VAL A 327 -13.77 -13.11 10.81
C VAL A 327 -13.30 -13.38 9.37
N PRO A 328 -13.37 -12.36 8.48
CA PRO A 328 -12.92 -12.50 7.11
C PRO A 328 -11.40 -12.45 6.99
N GLY A 329 -10.86 -13.26 6.08
CA GLY A 329 -9.46 -13.23 5.69
C GLY A 329 -9.27 -13.27 4.17
N TYR A 330 -8.01 -13.33 3.73
CA TYR A 330 -7.67 -13.30 2.31
C TYR A 330 -8.31 -14.43 1.49
N GLY A 331 -8.55 -15.60 2.09
CA GLY A 331 -9.24 -16.69 1.39
C GLY A 331 -10.67 -16.35 0.97
N MET A 332 -11.38 -15.50 1.73
CA MET A 332 -12.70 -14.99 1.34
C MET A 332 -12.62 -14.15 0.06
N ALA A 333 -11.59 -13.30 -0.04
CA ALA A 333 -11.33 -12.45 -1.20
C ALA A 333 -11.02 -13.27 -2.45
N VAL A 334 -10.14 -14.27 -2.32
CA VAL A 334 -9.78 -15.17 -3.43
C VAL A 334 -11.00 -15.95 -3.95
N ALA A 335 -11.87 -16.38 -3.04
CA ALA A 335 -13.09 -17.11 -3.37
C ALA A 335 -14.24 -16.19 -3.86
N GLN A 336 -14.10 -14.87 -3.80
CA GLN A 336 -15.18 -13.91 -4.07
C GLN A 336 -16.45 -14.17 -3.21
N ALA A 337 -16.25 -14.58 -1.97
CA ALA A 337 -17.32 -15.04 -1.08
C ALA A 337 -18.04 -13.89 -0.32
N GLN A 338 -17.60 -12.63 -0.47
CA GLN A 338 -18.10 -11.49 0.30
C GLN A 338 -19.62 -11.29 0.20
N HIS A 339 -20.20 -11.47 -0.99
CA HIS A 339 -21.65 -11.33 -1.19
C HIS A 339 -22.44 -12.45 -0.51
N LYS A 340 -21.90 -13.68 -0.50
CA LYS A 340 -22.55 -14.83 0.13
C LYS A 340 -22.48 -14.79 1.64
N ILE A 341 -21.36 -14.31 2.18
CA ILE A 341 -21.21 -14.05 3.60
C ILE A 341 -22.16 -12.94 4.06
N TRP A 342 -22.34 -11.89 3.26
CA TRP A 342 -23.34 -10.86 3.56
C TRP A 342 -24.78 -11.42 3.52
N GLU A 343 -25.12 -12.24 2.53
CA GLU A 343 -26.42 -12.94 2.47
C GLU A 343 -26.63 -13.81 3.73
N LEU A 344 -25.61 -14.54 4.18
CA LEU A 344 -25.64 -15.33 5.42
C LEU A 344 -25.91 -14.45 6.64
N ALA A 345 -25.15 -13.35 6.79
CA ALA A 345 -25.28 -12.41 7.90
C ALA A 345 -26.69 -11.80 7.96
N GLN A 346 -27.25 -11.40 6.82
CA GLN A 346 -28.61 -10.85 6.75
C GLN A 346 -29.66 -11.84 7.25
N ARG A 347 -29.53 -13.12 6.91
CA ARG A 347 -30.48 -14.15 7.36
C ARG A 347 -30.37 -14.45 8.84
N LEU A 348 -29.15 -14.48 9.37
CA LEU A 348 -28.93 -14.63 10.80
C LEU A 348 -29.53 -13.43 11.57
N MET A 349 -29.33 -12.21 11.08
CA MET A 349 -29.94 -11.01 11.66
C MET A 349 -31.47 -11.04 11.59
N ALA A 350 -32.06 -11.57 10.51
CA ALA A 350 -33.51 -11.76 10.40
C ALA A 350 -34.07 -12.73 11.45
N ARG A 351 -33.24 -13.66 11.95
CA ARG A 351 -33.55 -14.56 13.08
C ARG A 351 -33.28 -13.93 14.45
N GLY A 352 -32.87 -12.66 14.51
CA GLY A 352 -32.55 -11.95 15.76
C GLY A 352 -31.15 -12.21 16.30
N VAL A 353 -30.29 -12.91 15.56
CA VAL A 353 -28.89 -13.16 15.94
C VAL A 353 -28.09 -11.87 15.79
N LYS A 354 -27.29 -11.52 16.82
CA LYS A 354 -26.38 -10.36 16.77
C LYS A 354 -25.15 -10.73 15.96
N VAL A 355 -25.03 -10.18 14.74
CA VAL A 355 -23.90 -10.43 13.85
C VAL A 355 -22.95 -9.23 13.83
N LYS A 356 -21.65 -9.48 14.01
CA LYS A 356 -20.59 -8.48 13.79
C LYS A 356 -19.49 -9.06 12.90
N PHE A 357 -18.81 -8.18 12.16
CA PHE A 357 -17.61 -8.50 11.38
C PHE A 357 -16.39 -8.00 12.14
N ALA A 358 -15.47 -8.89 12.49
CA ALA A 358 -14.23 -8.55 13.16
C ALA A 358 -13.08 -8.43 12.16
N ILE A 359 -12.55 -7.22 11.99
CA ILE A 359 -11.50 -6.96 11.00
C ILE A 359 -10.14 -6.85 11.69
N HIS A 360 -9.24 -7.76 11.31
CA HIS A 360 -7.85 -7.61 11.67
C HIS A 360 -7.18 -6.53 10.78
N PRO A 361 -6.37 -5.59 11.32
CA PRO A 361 -5.79 -4.49 10.55
C PRO A 361 -4.98 -4.92 9.31
N VAL A 362 -4.37 -6.11 9.37
CA VAL A 362 -3.55 -6.69 8.30
C VAL A 362 -4.22 -7.90 7.61
N ALA A 363 -5.53 -8.08 7.79
CA ALA A 363 -6.27 -9.09 7.03
C ALA A 363 -6.27 -8.75 5.53
N GLY A 364 -5.76 -9.66 4.70
CA GLY A 364 -5.70 -9.50 3.24
C GLY A 364 -4.30 -9.20 2.73
N ARG A 365 -4.22 -8.37 1.69
CA ARG A 365 -2.97 -7.98 0.99
C ARG A 365 -2.72 -6.48 0.92
N MET A 366 -3.57 -5.68 1.53
CA MET A 366 -3.38 -4.23 1.70
C MET A 366 -4.08 -3.77 2.97
N PRO A 367 -3.69 -2.64 3.57
CA PRO A 367 -4.47 -2.00 4.62
C PRO A 367 -5.91 -1.80 4.18
N GLY A 368 -6.85 -2.19 5.04
CA GLY A 368 -8.28 -2.02 4.79
C GLY A 368 -8.84 -2.91 3.67
N HIS A 369 -8.11 -3.94 3.21
CA HIS A 369 -8.57 -4.82 2.13
C HIS A 369 -9.96 -5.40 2.43
N MET A 370 -10.17 -5.93 3.64
CA MET A 370 -11.47 -6.51 4.02
C MET A 370 -12.57 -5.45 4.11
N ASN A 371 -12.26 -4.23 4.59
CA ASN A 371 -13.24 -3.15 4.67
C ASN A 371 -13.78 -2.77 3.27
N VAL A 372 -12.90 -2.72 2.26
CA VAL A 372 -13.30 -2.41 0.88
C VAL A 372 -14.20 -3.51 0.31
N LEU A 373 -13.84 -4.79 0.48
CA LEU A 373 -14.64 -5.92 -0.01
C LEU A 373 -16.01 -6.04 0.66
N LEU A 374 -16.07 -5.80 1.98
CA LEU A 374 -17.35 -5.81 2.70
C LEU A 374 -18.23 -4.62 2.29
N ALA A 375 -17.62 -3.44 2.08
CA ALA A 375 -18.35 -2.29 1.57
C ALA A 375 -18.89 -2.52 0.15
N GLU A 376 -18.14 -3.22 -0.71
CA GLU A 376 -18.61 -3.66 -2.04
C GLU A 376 -19.79 -4.63 -1.93
N ALA A 377 -19.74 -5.56 -0.98
CA ALA A 377 -20.85 -6.47 -0.71
C ALA A 377 -22.10 -5.78 -0.13
N GLY A 378 -21.99 -4.52 0.29
CA GLY A 378 -23.08 -3.73 0.86
C GLY A 378 -23.24 -3.89 2.38
N VAL A 379 -22.19 -4.34 3.07
CA VAL A 379 -22.20 -4.47 4.54
C VAL A 379 -22.20 -3.09 5.20
N PRO A 380 -23.17 -2.78 6.07
CA PRO A 380 -23.19 -1.57 6.87
C PRO A 380 -21.97 -1.43 7.79
N TYR A 381 -21.38 -0.23 7.87
CA TYR A 381 -20.15 0.03 8.64
C TYR A 381 -20.32 -0.19 10.15
N ASP A 382 -21.53 -0.04 10.70
CA ASP A 382 -21.86 -0.29 12.10
C ASP A 382 -21.73 -1.77 12.50
N LEU A 383 -21.79 -2.68 11.52
CA LEU A 383 -21.54 -4.10 11.74
C LEU A 383 -20.06 -4.45 11.69
N ILE A 384 -19.19 -3.54 11.24
CA ILE A 384 -17.76 -3.75 11.07
C ILE A 384 -17.03 -3.18 12.29
N ALA A 385 -16.41 -4.05 13.08
CA ALA A 385 -15.64 -3.70 14.26
C ALA A 385 -14.15 -3.95 14.04
N ASP A 386 -13.35 -3.01 14.53
CA ASP A 386 -11.89 -3.17 14.56
C ASP A 386 -11.49 -4.17 15.65
N MET A 387 -10.33 -4.79 15.48
CA MET A 387 -9.82 -5.85 16.37
C MET A 387 -9.79 -5.44 17.85
N ASP A 388 -9.37 -4.21 18.16
CA ASP A 388 -9.24 -3.75 19.55
C ASP A 388 -10.61 -3.62 20.25
N ASP A 389 -11.65 -3.24 19.49
CA ASP A 389 -13.01 -3.07 20.01
C ASP A 389 -13.72 -4.42 20.18
N ILE A 390 -13.51 -5.36 19.26
CA ILE A 390 -14.22 -6.64 19.24
C ILE A 390 -13.55 -7.72 20.11
N ASN A 391 -12.25 -7.62 20.37
CA ASN A 391 -11.51 -8.64 21.14
C ASN A 391 -12.12 -8.93 22.53
N PRO A 392 -12.52 -7.91 23.34
CA PRO A 392 -13.19 -8.15 24.62
C PRO A 392 -14.53 -8.90 24.51
N GLU A 393 -15.18 -8.87 23.35
CA GLU A 393 -16.50 -9.49 23.15
C GLU A 393 -16.44 -11.00 22.85
N PHE A 394 -15.28 -11.54 22.44
CA PHE A 394 -15.15 -12.95 22.04
C PHE A 394 -15.54 -13.93 23.15
N ALA A 395 -15.24 -13.64 24.41
CA ALA A 395 -15.62 -14.48 25.55
C ALA A 395 -17.14 -14.64 25.72
N SER A 396 -17.91 -13.69 25.18
CA SER A 396 -19.38 -13.70 25.17
C SER A 396 -19.98 -14.05 23.81
N THR A 397 -19.16 -14.51 22.86
CA THR A 397 -19.58 -14.90 21.51
C THR A 397 -19.83 -16.40 21.45
N ASP A 398 -20.99 -16.78 20.89
CA ASP A 398 -21.38 -18.19 20.80
C ASP A 398 -20.67 -18.89 19.66
N VAL A 399 -20.62 -18.26 18.48
CA VAL A 399 -19.97 -18.82 17.29
C VAL A 399 -19.11 -17.77 16.60
N SER A 400 -17.82 -18.07 16.45
CA SER A 400 -16.92 -17.32 15.57
C SER A 400 -16.75 -18.05 14.24
N LEU A 401 -17.19 -17.43 13.14
CA LEU A 401 -17.03 -17.95 11.79
C LEU A 401 -15.80 -17.34 11.12
N VAL A 402 -14.70 -18.08 11.06
CA VAL A 402 -13.46 -17.68 10.41
C VAL A 402 -13.50 -18.12 8.94
N ILE A 403 -13.52 -17.18 7.99
CA ILE A 403 -13.51 -17.49 6.56
C ILE A 403 -12.22 -17.04 5.89
N GLY A 404 -11.38 -18.01 5.52
CA GLY A 404 -10.16 -17.75 4.77
C GLY A 404 -9.11 -16.92 5.51
N ALA A 405 -9.20 -16.82 6.84
CA ALA A 405 -8.17 -16.26 7.70
C ALA A 405 -7.30 -17.38 8.28
N ASN A 406 -6.01 -17.11 8.46
CA ASN A 406 -5.09 -18.07 9.06
C ASN A 406 -4.21 -17.38 10.11
N ASP A 407 -3.19 -16.62 9.69
CA ASP A 407 -2.21 -16.06 10.61
C ASP A 407 -2.83 -15.09 11.64
N VAL A 408 -3.81 -14.29 11.21
CA VAL A 408 -4.48 -13.26 12.04
C VAL A 408 -5.39 -13.81 13.15
N VAL A 409 -5.61 -15.13 13.17
CA VAL A 409 -6.37 -15.84 14.20
C VAL A 409 -5.52 -16.90 14.91
N ASN A 410 -4.21 -16.92 14.68
CA ASN A 410 -3.33 -18.00 15.15
C ASN A 410 -2.84 -17.76 16.59
N PRO A 411 -3.24 -18.59 17.58
CA PRO A 411 -2.92 -18.37 18.99
C PRO A 411 -1.42 -18.40 19.31
N VAL A 412 -0.62 -19.05 18.45
CA VAL A 412 0.85 -19.12 18.63
C VAL A 412 1.51 -17.75 18.67
N ALA A 413 0.86 -16.72 18.10
CA ALA A 413 1.33 -15.34 18.22
C ALA A 413 1.41 -14.88 19.69
N LYS A 414 0.64 -15.46 20.60
CA LYS A 414 0.66 -15.15 22.04
C LYS A 414 1.38 -16.21 22.88
N THR A 415 1.37 -17.47 22.44
CA THR A 415 1.81 -18.60 23.27
C THR A 415 3.22 -19.10 22.98
N ASP A 416 3.74 -18.93 21.76
CA ASP A 416 5.04 -19.48 21.34
C ASP A 416 6.01 -18.38 20.93
N SER A 417 7.03 -18.14 21.77
CA SER A 417 8.07 -17.14 21.53
C SER A 417 9.03 -17.47 20.38
N ALA A 418 9.08 -18.73 19.94
CA ALA A 418 9.86 -19.16 18.78
C ALA A 418 9.10 -18.95 17.46
N SER A 419 7.80 -18.66 17.52
CA SER A 419 6.98 -18.48 16.33
C SER A 419 7.37 -17.22 15.54
N PRO A 420 7.43 -17.27 14.19
CA PRO A 420 7.68 -16.09 13.35
C PRO A 420 6.67 -14.95 13.52
N ILE A 421 5.50 -15.24 14.10
CA ILE A 421 4.42 -14.27 14.35
C ILE A 421 4.26 -13.95 15.84
N TYR A 422 5.22 -14.32 16.70
CA TYR A 422 5.13 -14.02 18.12
C TYR A 422 5.01 -12.51 18.39
N GLY A 423 4.12 -12.15 19.30
CA GLY A 423 3.73 -10.79 19.67
C GLY A 423 2.84 -10.07 18.66
N MET A 424 2.49 -10.69 17.52
CA MET A 424 1.49 -10.14 16.60
C MET A 424 0.14 -10.05 17.32
N PRO A 425 -0.51 -8.87 17.33
CA PRO A 425 -1.92 -8.79 17.72
C PRO A 425 -2.71 -9.77 16.86
N ILE A 426 -3.68 -10.45 17.46
CA ILE A 426 -4.55 -11.40 16.76
C ILE A 426 -5.99 -11.18 17.23
N LEU A 427 -6.94 -11.69 16.43
CA LEU A 427 -8.31 -11.83 16.87
C LEU A 427 -8.41 -13.06 17.78
N ASP A 428 -8.90 -12.85 19.00
CA ASP A 428 -9.00 -13.88 20.04
C ASP A 428 -10.20 -14.83 19.84
N VAL A 429 -10.38 -15.30 18.61
CA VAL A 429 -11.49 -16.19 18.23
C VAL A 429 -11.52 -17.48 19.05
N VAL A 430 -10.36 -17.93 19.53
CA VAL A 430 -10.22 -19.11 20.41
C VAL A 430 -11.02 -18.96 21.71
N ASN A 431 -11.31 -17.74 22.15
CA ASN A 431 -12.09 -17.47 23.36
C ASN A 431 -13.61 -17.59 23.15
N SER A 432 -14.07 -17.79 21.91
CA SER A 432 -15.49 -18.01 21.62
C SER A 432 -15.96 -19.38 22.11
N ARG A 433 -17.27 -19.54 22.38
CA ARG A 433 -17.80 -20.85 22.79
C ARG A 433 -17.56 -21.92 21.73
N ASN A 434 -17.75 -21.58 20.46
CA ASN A 434 -17.39 -22.41 19.32
C ASN A 434 -16.74 -21.56 18.22
N THR A 435 -15.79 -22.15 17.50
CA THR A 435 -15.13 -21.53 16.35
C THR A 435 -15.25 -22.45 15.14
N VAL A 436 -15.69 -21.92 14.02
CA VAL A 436 -15.81 -22.66 12.75
C VAL A 436 -14.88 -22.03 11.74
N VAL A 437 -13.98 -22.82 11.15
CA VAL A 437 -13.01 -22.35 10.17
C VAL A 437 -13.35 -22.89 8.79
N ILE A 438 -13.57 -21.99 7.83
CA ILE A 438 -13.76 -22.32 6.41
C ILE A 438 -12.41 -22.26 5.69
N LYS A 439 -11.96 -23.40 5.15
CA LYS A 439 -10.74 -23.50 4.33
C LYS A 439 -10.79 -24.69 3.36
N ARG A 440 -10.08 -24.59 2.24
CA ARG A 440 -10.04 -25.66 1.21
C ARG A 440 -9.31 -26.94 1.64
N GLY A 441 -8.37 -26.87 2.58
CA GLY A 441 -7.53 -28.02 2.94
C GLY A 441 -6.49 -27.67 4.00
N LYS A 442 -5.35 -28.36 4.04
CA LYS A 442 -4.27 -28.15 5.04
C LYS A 442 -3.26 -27.05 4.69
N GLY A 443 -3.52 -26.25 3.65
CA GLY A 443 -2.61 -25.17 3.24
C GLY A 443 -2.28 -24.20 4.38
N THR A 444 -1.03 -23.72 4.38
CA THR A 444 -0.53 -22.73 5.33
C THR A 444 -0.95 -21.32 4.93
N GLY A 445 -0.83 -20.39 5.89
CA GLY A 445 -1.17 -18.99 5.72
C GLY A 445 -0.08 -18.23 4.97
N PHE A 446 -0.05 -16.92 5.17
CA PHE A 446 1.01 -16.10 4.59
C PHE A 446 2.36 -16.45 5.24
N ALA A 447 2.40 -16.59 6.56
CA ALA A 447 3.61 -16.85 7.35
C ALA A 447 4.21 -18.25 7.13
N GLY A 448 3.53 -19.14 6.39
CA GLY A 448 4.04 -20.47 6.09
C GLY A 448 4.04 -21.45 7.27
N ILE A 449 3.39 -21.09 8.39
CA ILE A 449 3.27 -21.93 9.58
C ILE A 449 1.89 -22.58 9.68
N GLU A 450 1.81 -23.68 10.43
CA GLU A 450 0.54 -24.25 10.84
C GLU A 450 -0.11 -23.42 11.96
N ASN A 451 -1.42 -23.59 12.13
CA ASN A 451 -2.21 -22.79 13.06
C ASN A 451 -2.81 -23.66 14.16
N ALA A 452 -2.43 -23.35 15.40
CA ALA A 452 -2.85 -24.08 16.58
C ALA A 452 -4.37 -23.99 16.82
N LEU A 453 -5.05 -22.94 16.34
CA LEU A 453 -6.50 -22.81 16.42
C LEU A 453 -7.22 -24.01 15.82
N PHE A 454 -6.72 -24.55 14.71
CA PHE A 454 -7.39 -25.63 13.98
C PHE A 454 -7.46 -26.94 14.77
N TYR A 455 -6.66 -27.04 15.83
CA TYR A 455 -6.57 -28.20 16.72
C TYR A 455 -7.21 -27.92 18.09
N ALA A 456 -7.69 -26.70 18.33
CA ALA A 456 -8.32 -26.32 19.58
C ALA A 456 -9.66 -27.04 19.80
N ASP A 457 -10.02 -27.27 21.07
CA ASP A 457 -11.13 -28.15 21.40
C ASP A 457 -12.51 -27.66 20.95
N ASN A 458 -12.70 -26.34 21.02
CA ASN A 458 -13.89 -25.62 20.59
C ASN A 458 -13.89 -25.28 19.09
N THR A 459 -12.87 -25.72 18.33
CA THR A 459 -12.77 -25.40 16.91
C THR A 459 -13.24 -26.56 16.03
N ARG A 460 -13.93 -26.23 14.95
CA ARG A 460 -14.43 -27.15 13.92
C ARG A 460 -14.02 -26.66 12.53
N MET A 461 -13.76 -27.60 11.62
CA MET A 461 -13.22 -27.34 10.29
C MET A 461 -14.29 -27.62 9.22
N LEU A 462 -14.80 -26.58 8.56
CA LEU A 462 -15.68 -26.71 7.40
C LEU A 462 -14.82 -26.64 6.14
N TYR A 463 -14.59 -27.79 5.50
CA TYR A 463 -13.75 -27.84 4.32
C TYR A 463 -14.53 -27.47 3.06
N GLY A 464 -13.94 -26.62 2.22
CA GLY A 464 -14.53 -26.21 0.95
C GLY A 464 -13.91 -24.93 0.40
N ASP A 465 -14.24 -24.59 -0.84
CA ASP A 465 -14.02 -23.24 -1.34
C ASP A 465 -14.86 -22.24 -0.51
N GLY A 466 -14.35 -21.02 -0.30
CA GLY A 466 -15.01 -20.03 0.55
C GLY A 466 -16.41 -19.66 0.05
N ALA A 467 -16.62 -19.58 -1.27
CA ALA A 467 -17.91 -19.23 -1.84
C ALA A 467 -18.88 -20.42 -1.82
N GLU A 468 -18.37 -21.63 -2.08
CA GLU A 468 -19.17 -22.86 -2.00
C GLU A 468 -19.64 -23.12 -0.57
N ALA A 469 -18.74 -23.03 0.42
CA ALA A 469 -19.07 -23.22 1.82
C ALA A 469 -20.06 -22.15 2.31
N ALA A 470 -19.84 -20.87 1.97
CA ALA A 470 -20.78 -19.80 2.30
C ALA A 470 -22.16 -20.03 1.63
N GLY A 471 -22.18 -20.48 0.38
CA GLY A 471 -23.40 -20.82 -0.35
C GLY A 471 -24.16 -22.00 0.27
N ALA A 472 -23.44 -23.03 0.73
CA ALA A 472 -24.01 -24.17 1.43
C ALA A 472 -24.64 -23.73 2.76
N LEU A 473 -23.93 -22.94 3.58
CA LEU A 473 -24.46 -22.40 4.84
C LEU A 473 -25.74 -21.60 4.63
N VAL A 474 -25.77 -20.75 3.60
CA VAL A 474 -26.96 -19.98 3.22
C VAL A 474 -28.13 -20.89 2.82
N SER A 475 -27.85 -21.98 2.12
CA SER A 475 -28.87 -22.92 1.65
C SER A 475 -29.43 -23.77 2.79
N GLU A 476 -28.57 -24.25 3.69
CA GLU A 476 -28.97 -24.99 4.89
C GLU A 476 -29.78 -24.11 5.84
N LEU A 477 -29.39 -22.84 6.01
CA LEU A 477 -30.17 -21.90 6.82
C LEU A 477 -31.57 -21.63 6.23
N LYS A 478 -31.70 -21.60 4.90
CA LYS A 478 -33.01 -21.53 4.22
C LYS A 478 -33.83 -22.79 4.44
N ALA A 479 -33.22 -23.97 4.40
CA ALA A 479 -33.91 -25.22 4.66
C ALA A 479 -34.48 -25.26 6.08
N LEU A 480 -33.74 -24.71 7.05
CA LEU A 480 -34.21 -24.51 8.43
C LEU A 480 -35.34 -23.47 8.55
N ASP A 481 -35.48 -22.54 7.60
CA ASP A 481 -36.63 -21.61 7.55
C ASP A 481 -37.87 -22.31 6.96
N GLY A 482 -37.68 -23.18 5.96
CA GLY A 482 -38.76 -23.83 5.20
C GLY A 482 -39.41 -25.05 5.86
N SER A 483 -38.79 -25.62 6.90
CA SER A 483 -39.34 -26.76 7.66
C SER A 483 -40.34 -26.36 8.76
N GLY A 484 -40.67 -25.06 8.87
CA GLY A 484 -41.56 -24.49 9.89
C GLY A 484 -42.97 -24.09 9.40
N HIS A 485 -43.50 -24.68 8.33
CA HIS A 485 -44.88 -24.49 7.89
C HIS A 485 -45.68 -25.79 7.91
#